data_AF-A0A1C4RUS8-F1
#
_entry.id   AF-A0A1C4RUS8-F1
#
_cell.length_a   1.000
_cell.length_b   1.000
_cell.length_c   1.000
_cell.angle_alpha   90.00
_cell.angle_beta   90.00
_cell.angle_gamma   90.00
#
_symmetry.space_group_name_H-M   'P 1'
#
loop_
_entity.id
_entity.type
_entity.pdbx_description
1 polymer ?
#
loop_
_entity_poly.entity_id
_entity_poly.type
_entity_poly.pdbx_seq_one_letter_code
_entity_poly.pdbx_strand_id
1 'polypeptide(L)'
;MERVQCYLLAAPATKALGRELRRQAVLARTGNRGATAKAVADGLWQRLGDHGRSVTANERDRLRRVSALRGHSPSDSHPPSHLRCARIAAGLQFPAAVTLADADPDAVTIDTERSAPAARLAAATLRDIHL
;
A
#
# COMPACT_ATOMS: atom_id res chain seq x y z
N MET A 1 3.63 5.99 25.07
CA MET A 1 4.56 6.19 23.93
C MET A 1 4.05 5.35 22.77
N GLU A 2 3.11 5.89 22.01
CA GLU A 2 2.54 5.24 20.84
C GLU A 2 3.59 5.13 19.74
N ARG A 3 3.84 3.90 19.30
CA ARG A 3 4.75 3.61 18.21
C ARG A 3 4.04 4.05 16.93
N VAL A 4 4.38 5.24 16.43
CA VAL A 4 3.96 5.70 15.11
C VAL A 4 4.52 4.72 14.09
N GLN A 5 3.66 3.78 13.68
CA GLN A 5 4.00 2.71 12.79
C GLN A 5 3.92 3.27 11.37
N CYS A 6 4.98 3.96 10.95
CA CYS A 6 5.17 4.37 9.57
C CYS A 6 4.91 3.17 8.67
N TYR A 7 3.81 3.22 7.90
CA TYR A 7 3.43 2.22 6.92
C TYR A 7 4.41 2.26 5.74
N LEU A 8 5.65 1.82 5.99
CA LEU A 8 6.57 1.38 4.97
C LEU A 8 6.00 0.10 4.39
N LEU A 9 5.18 0.23 3.35
CA LEU A 9 4.85 -0.87 2.46
C LEU A 9 6.15 -1.36 1.81
N ALA A 10 6.83 -2.26 2.51
CA ALA A 10 8.04 -2.91 2.08
C ALA A 10 7.78 -3.70 0.77
N ALA A 11 8.78 -3.83 -0.08
CA ALA A 11 8.79 -4.65 -1.30
C ALA A 11 8.06 -6.02 -1.24
N PRO A 12 8.05 -6.78 -0.13
CA PRO A 12 7.21 -7.98 -0.02
C PRO A 12 5.70 -7.69 -0.15
N ALA A 13 5.22 -6.58 0.40
CA ALA A 13 3.82 -6.18 0.31
C ALA A 13 3.40 -5.90 -1.14
N THR A 14 4.30 -5.55 -2.06
CA THR A 14 3.90 -5.19 -3.44
C THR A 14 3.34 -6.36 -4.24
N LYS A 15 3.79 -7.60 -4.01
CA LYS A 15 3.19 -8.78 -4.67
C LYS A 15 1.87 -9.20 -4.05
N ALA A 16 1.74 -9.12 -2.73
CA ALA A 16 0.49 -9.38 -2.03
C ALA A 16 -0.57 -8.33 -2.41
N LEU A 17 -0.21 -7.05 -2.30
CA LEU A 17 -1.00 -5.92 -2.75
C LEU A 17 -1.27 -5.95 -4.26
N GLY A 18 -0.32 -6.39 -5.08
CA GLY A 18 -0.53 -6.53 -6.52
C GLY A 18 -1.56 -7.60 -6.87
N ARG A 19 -1.57 -8.74 -6.14
CA ARG A 19 -2.61 -9.74 -6.27
C ARG A 19 -3.97 -9.21 -5.81
N GLU A 20 -4.02 -8.51 -4.68
CA GLU A 20 -5.25 -7.91 -4.20
C GLU A 20 -5.77 -6.83 -5.17
N LEU A 21 -4.89 -5.98 -5.70
CA LEU A 21 -5.25 -4.97 -6.71
C LEU A 21 -5.83 -5.61 -7.97
N ARG A 22 -5.21 -6.69 -8.48
CA ARG A 22 -5.77 -7.43 -9.62
C ARG A 22 -7.13 -8.04 -9.30
N ARG A 23 -7.32 -8.59 -8.10
CA ARG A 23 -8.62 -9.09 -7.64
C ARG A 23 -9.67 -7.97 -7.64
N GLN A 24 -9.34 -6.80 -7.10
CA GLN A 24 -10.23 -5.63 -7.10
C GLN A 24 -10.55 -5.16 -8.52
N ALA A 25 -9.58 -5.16 -9.43
CA ALA A 25 -9.79 -4.83 -10.83
C ALA A 25 -10.73 -5.81 -11.55
N VAL A 26 -10.59 -7.11 -11.29
CA VAL A 26 -11.53 -8.13 -11.81
C VAL A 26 -12.94 -7.90 -11.25
N LEU A 27 -13.08 -7.61 -9.96
CA LEU A 27 -14.37 -7.29 -9.35
C LEU A 27 -15.02 -6.05 -9.98
N ALA A 28 -14.24 -4.98 -10.20
CA ALA A 28 -14.72 -3.77 -10.84
C ALA A 28 -15.19 -3.98 -12.29
N ARG A 29 -14.50 -4.85 -13.05
CA ARG A 29 -14.86 -5.17 -14.45
C ARG A 29 -16.08 -6.08 -14.58
N THR A 30 -16.19 -7.06 -13.69
CA THR A 30 -17.22 -8.11 -13.79
C THR A 30 -18.52 -7.75 -13.08
N GLY A 31 -18.51 -6.75 -12.20
CA GLY A 31 -19.70 -6.35 -11.42
C GLY A 31 -20.21 -7.45 -10.48
N ASN A 32 -19.37 -8.45 -10.19
CA ASN A 32 -19.78 -9.66 -9.50
C ASN A 32 -20.07 -9.38 -8.01
N ARG A 33 -21.04 -10.11 -7.42
CA ARG A 33 -21.54 -9.92 -6.04
C ARG A 33 -22.20 -8.57 -5.73
N GLY A 34 -22.80 -7.91 -6.73
CA GLY A 34 -23.54 -6.66 -6.54
C GLY A 34 -22.67 -5.43 -6.27
N ALA A 35 -21.34 -5.56 -6.41
CA ALA A 35 -20.42 -4.45 -6.27
C ALA A 35 -20.29 -3.71 -7.60
N THR A 36 -20.72 -2.44 -7.62
CA THR A 36 -20.51 -1.57 -8.79
C THR A 36 -19.04 -1.16 -8.90
N ALA A 37 -18.57 -0.84 -10.11
CA ALA A 37 -17.21 -0.33 -10.31
C ALA A 37 -16.90 0.89 -9.41
N LYS A 38 -17.92 1.72 -9.15
CA LYS A 38 -17.84 2.86 -8.21
C LYS A 38 -17.64 2.40 -6.76
N ALA A 39 -18.45 1.47 -6.27
CA ALA A 39 -18.29 0.95 -4.91
C ALA A 39 -16.94 0.23 -4.72
N VAL A 40 -16.42 -0.41 -5.77
CA VAL A 40 -15.08 -0.99 -5.76
C VAL A 40 -14.02 0.11 -5.72
N ALA A 41 -14.13 1.17 -6.51
CA ALA A 41 -13.20 2.30 -6.45
C ALA A 41 -13.19 2.99 -5.08
N ASP A 42 -14.37 3.30 -4.52
CA ASP A 42 -14.51 4.06 -3.27
C ASP A 42 -13.83 3.36 -2.08
N GLY A 43 -13.91 2.02 -2.01
CA GLY A 43 -13.28 1.25 -0.94
C GLY A 43 -11.91 0.66 -1.27
N LEU A 44 -11.30 1.01 -2.42
CA LEU A 44 -10.07 0.37 -2.89
C LEU A 44 -8.91 0.54 -1.92
N TRP A 45 -8.62 1.78 -1.51
CA TRP A 45 -7.46 2.10 -0.68
C TRP A 45 -7.54 1.47 0.71
N GLN A 46 -8.74 1.49 1.30
CA GLN A 46 -8.99 0.84 2.58
C GLN A 46 -8.72 -0.67 2.50
N ARG A 47 -9.27 -1.35 1.48
CA ARG A 47 -9.06 -2.80 1.30
C ARG A 47 -7.60 -3.16 1.04
N LEU A 48 -6.88 -2.35 0.27
CA LEU A 48 -5.44 -2.54 0.06
C LEU A 48 -4.66 -2.33 1.37
N GLY A 49 -4.99 -1.29 2.14
CA GLY A 49 -4.39 -1.04 3.45
C GLY A 49 -4.62 -2.19 4.43
N ASP A 50 -5.86 -2.67 4.52
CA ASP A 50 -6.25 -3.78 5.39
C ASP A 50 -5.60 -5.09 4.95
N HIS A 51 -5.53 -5.35 3.65
CA HIS A 51 -4.78 -6.49 3.12
C HIS A 51 -3.30 -6.39 3.47
N GLY A 52 -2.69 -5.21 3.31
CA GLY A 52 -1.30 -4.96 3.69
C GLY A 52 -1.03 -5.22 5.17
N ARG A 53 -1.95 -4.80 6.05
CA ARG A 53 -1.90 -5.06 7.51
C ARG A 53 -2.05 -6.54 7.84
N SER A 54 -2.86 -7.26 7.08
CA SER A 54 -3.08 -8.71 7.28
C SER A 54 -1.84 -9.57 6.95
N VAL A 55 -0.85 -9.02 6.24
CA VAL A 55 0.37 -9.76 5.90
C VAL A 55 1.21 -9.94 7.16
N THR A 56 1.35 -11.19 7.59
CA THR A 56 2.12 -11.57 8.79
C THR A 56 3.59 -11.16 8.68
N ALA A 57 4.25 -10.97 9.83
CA ALA A 57 5.70 -10.72 9.87
C ALA A 57 6.51 -11.82 9.15
N ASN A 58 6.14 -13.08 9.36
CA ASN A 58 6.78 -14.24 8.72
C ASN A 58 6.67 -14.19 7.19
N GLU A 59 5.50 -13.84 6.64
CA GLU A 59 5.34 -13.73 5.19
C GLU A 59 6.10 -12.52 4.62
N ARG A 60 6.15 -11.40 5.36
CA ARG A 60 6.99 -10.25 4.97
C ARG A 60 8.46 -10.64 4.90
N ASP A 61 8.97 -11.40 5.87
CA ASP A 61 10.35 -11.87 5.89
C ASP A 61 10.66 -12.88 4.77
N ARG A 62 9.76 -13.84 4.53
CA ARG A 62 9.89 -14.77 3.40
C ARG A 62 9.98 -14.02 2.08
N LEU A 63 9.07 -13.08 1.85
CA LEU A 63 9.03 -12.31 0.61
C LEU A 63 10.25 -11.39 0.46
N ARG A 64 10.80 -10.87 1.57
CA ARG A 64 12.11 -10.17 1.59
C ARG A 64 13.24 -11.10 1.13
N ARG A 65 13.33 -12.31 1.67
CA ARG A 65 14.34 -13.32 1.28
C ARG A 65 14.20 -13.70 -0.20
N VAL A 66 12.98 -13.96 -0.68
CA VAL A 66 12.71 -14.25 -2.09
C VAL A 66 13.13 -13.09 -3.00
N SER A 67 12.91 -11.84 -2.58
CA SER A 67 13.30 -10.66 -3.34
C SER A 67 14.82 -10.48 -3.42
N ALA A 68 15.55 -10.86 -2.37
CA ALA A 68 17.00 -10.88 -2.39
C ALA A 68 17.55 -12.00 -3.31
N LEU A 69 16.92 -13.17 -3.30
CA LEU A 69 17.33 -14.33 -4.10
C LEU A 69 17.08 -14.16 -5.60
N ARG A 70 15.97 -13.51 -5.99
CA ARG A 70 15.58 -13.43 -7.41
C ARG A 70 16.35 -12.38 -8.22
N GLY A 71 17.27 -11.65 -7.60
CA GLY A 71 17.93 -10.54 -8.27
C GLY A 71 16.96 -9.40 -8.60
N HIS A 72 17.52 -8.25 -8.97
CA HIS A 72 16.78 -7.00 -9.09
C HIS A 72 16.14 -6.89 -10.46
N SER A 73 14.83 -6.64 -10.54
CA SER A 73 14.30 -6.00 -11.75
C SER A 73 14.74 -4.53 -11.68
N PRO A 74 15.42 -3.99 -12.69
CA PRO A 74 15.72 -2.57 -12.74
C PRO A 74 14.37 -1.86 -12.87
N SER A 75 13.93 -1.17 -11.82
CA SER A 75 13.08 -0.02 -12.02
C SER A 75 14.04 1.16 -12.12
N ASP A 76 14.11 1.78 -13.30
CA ASP A 76 15.07 2.81 -13.73
C ASP A 76 15.01 4.14 -12.95
N SER A 77 14.65 4.15 -11.68
CA SER A 77 14.65 5.39 -10.86
C SER A 77 14.97 5.19 -9.37
N HIS A 78 15.21 3.98 -8.87
CA HIS A 78 15.53 3.80 -7.45
C HIS A 78 16.37 2.55 -7.14
N PRO A 79 17.27 2.57 -6.12
CA PRO A 79 17.84 1.36 -5.57
C PRO A 79 16.77 0.31 -5.27
N PRO A 80 17.06 -0.97 -5.52
CA PRO A 80 16.16 -2.08 -5.29
C PRO A 80 15.48 -1.95 -3.93
N SER A 81 14.15 -2.07 -3.91
CA SER A 81 13.33 -1.76 -2.75
C SER A 81 13.75 -2.52 -1.48
N HIS A 82 14.28 -3.74 -1.61
CA HIS A 82 14.79 -4.52 -0.47
C HIS A 82 16.09 -3.95 0.13
N LEU A 83 16.97 -3.31 -0.67
CA LEU A 83 18.15 -2.59 -0.17
C LEU A 83 17.74 -1.32 0.56
N ARG A 84 16.75 -0.58 0.03
CA ARG A 84 16.17 0.57 0.73
C ARG A 84 15.57 0.15 2.08
N CYS A 85 14.80 -0.92 2.11
CA CYS A 85 14.27 -1.47 3.36
C CYS A 85 15.37 -1.92 4.32
N ALA A 86 16.43 -2.58 3.82
CA ALA A 86 17.56 -2.99 4.65
C ALA A 86 18.29 -1.79 5.26
N ARG A 87 18.51 -0.72 4.47
CA ARG A 87 19.11 0.52 4.97
C ARG A 87 18.23 1.24 5.98
N ILE A 88 16.93 1.33 5.74
CA ILE A 88 16.00 1.92 6.71
C ILE A 88 16.00 1.10 8.00
N ALA A 89 15.96 -0.23 7.92
CA ALA A 89 15.95 -1.10 9.09
C ALA A 89 17.28 -1.06 9.88
N ALA A 90 18.41 -0.90 9.20
CA ALA A 90 19.73 -0.80 9.83
C ALA A 90 20.10 0.61 10.30
N GLY A 91 19.41 1.64 9.79
CA GLY A 91 19.65 3.04 10.14
C GLY A 91 19.06 3.43 11.49
N LEU A 92 19.61 4.50 12.08
CA LEU A 92 19.05 5.13 13.26
C LEU A 92 17.60 5.56 13.00
N GLN A 93 16.69 5.14 13.88
CA GLN A 93 15.29 5.56 13.85
C GLN A 93 15.16 6.85 14.64
N PHE A 94 14.77 7.93 13.96
CA PHE A 94 14.46 9.20 14.60
C PHE A 94 12.95 9.32 14.81
N PRO A 95 12.50 9.99 15.89
CA PRO A 95 11.09 10.31 16.05
C PRO A 95 10.60 11.17 14.86
N ALA A 96 9.34 10.98 14.46
CA ALA A 96 8.74 11.78 13.42
C ALA A 96 8.64 13.24 13.88
N ALA A 97 9.05 14.18 13.03
CA ALA A 97 8.95 15.62 13.31
C ALA A 97 7.50 16.12 13.33
N VAL A 98 6.59 15.38 12.68
CA VAL A 98 5.15 15.64 12.64
C VAL A 98 4.44 14.37 13.08
N THR A 99 3.64 14.48 14.13
CA THR A 99 2.78 13.40 14.63
C THR A 99 1.36 13.93 14.65
N LEU A 100 0.47 13.28 13.91
CA LEU A 100 -0.97 13.53 13.98
C LEU A 100 -1.57 12.47 14.90
N ALA A 101 -2.28 12.89 15.94
CA ALA A 101 -3.12 11.98 16.71
C ALA A 101 -4.40 11.69 15.92
N ASP A 102 -5.02 10.52 16.11
CA ASP A 102 -6.21 10.11 15.34
C ASP A 102 -7.42 11.05 15.53
N ALA A 103 -7.44 11.83 16.61
CA ALA A 103 -8.47 12.85 16.90
C ALA A 103 -8.01 14.29 16.61
N ASP A 104 -6.86 14.47 15.96
CA ASP A 104 -6.35 15.78 15.58
C ASP A 104 -7.25 16.39 14.48
N PRO A 105 -7.82 17.60 14.68
CA PRO A 105 -8.60 18.28 13.64
C PRO A 105 -7.83 18.44 12.32
N ASP A 106 -6.51 18.51 12.36
CA ASP A 106 -5.67 18.56 11.16
C ASP A 106 -5.69 17.23 10.41
N ALA A 107 -5.77 16.09 11.11
CA ALA A 107 -5.88 14.77 10.48
C ALA A 107 -7.20 14.62 9.71
N VAL A 108 -8.31 15.06 10.30
CA VAL A 108 -9.64 15.04 9.64
C VAL A 108 -9.65 15.94 8.41
N THR A 109 -9.03 17.11 8.50
CA THR A 109 -8.92 18.05 7.38
C THR A 109 -8.12 17.44 6.24
N ILE A 110 -6.96 16.85 6.54
CA ILE A 110 -6.10 16.17 5.57
C ILE A 110 -6.85 15.01 4.88
N ASP A 111 -7.56 14.17 5.64
CA ASP A 111 -8.32 13.06 5.06
C ASP A 111 -9.46 13.55 4.15
N THR A 112 -10.12 14.63 4.56
CA THR A 112 -11.16 15.28 3.74
C THR A 112 -10.59 15.80 2.43
N GLU A 113 -9.49 16.55 2.48
CA GLU A 113 -8.80 17.07 1.29
C GLU A 113 -8.34 15.95 0.34
N ARG A 114 -7.87 14.84 0.91
CA ARG A 114 -7.36 13.69 0.14
C ARG A 114 -8.44 12.82 -0.46
N SER A 115 -9.66 12.85 0.07
CA SER A 115 -10.75 11.95 -0.32
C SER A 115 -11.06 11.98 -1.83
N ALA A 116 -11.27 13.18 -2.40
CA ALA A 116 -11.62 13.34 -3.81
C ALA A 116 -10.47 13.00 -4.78
N PRO A 117 -9.21 13.45 -4.54
CA PRO A 117 -8.05 12.94 -5.29
C PRO A 117 -7.89 11.41 -5.20
N ALA A 118 -8.06 10.83 -4.01
CA ALA A 118 -7.91 9.39 -3.80
C ALA A 118 -8.96 8.58 -4.58
N ALA A 119 -10.22 9.01 -4.59
CA ALA A 119 -11.29 8.37 -5.35
C ALA A 119 -11.01 8.40 -6.87
N ARG A 120 -10.56 9.55 -7.39
CA ARG A 120 -10.17 9.69 -8.81
C ARG A 120 -9.03 8.75 -9.17
N LEU A 121 -8.01 8.67 -8.31
CA LEU A 121 -6.87 7.79 -8.53
C LEU A 121 -7.26 6.31 -8.47
N ALA A 122 -8.17 5.93 -7.57
CA ALA A 122 -8.69 4.57 -7.49
C ALA A 122 -9.40 4.16 -8.79
N ALA A 123 -10.28 5.03 -9.30
CA ALA A 123 -10.98 4.78 -10.56
C ALA A 123 -10.02 4.68 -11.75
N ALA A 124 -9.01 5.56 -11.84
CA ALA A 124 -7.98 5.49 -12.87
C ALA A 124 -7.16 4.19 -12.78
N THR A 125 -6.70 3.85 -11.58
CA THR A 125 -5.89 2.63 -11.36
C THR A 125 -6.64 1.36 -11.79
N LEU A 126 -7.93 1.24 -11.46
CA LEU A 126 -8.74 0.08 -11.84
C LEU A 126 -9.03 0.02 -13.34
N ARG A 127 -9.04 1.17 -14.02
CA ARG A 127 -9.18 1.26 -15.47
C ARG A 127 -7.90 0.84 -16.19
N ASP A 128 -6.77 1.39 -15.75
CA ASP A 128 -5.49 1.33 -16.47
C ASP A 128 -4.72 0.03 -16.21
N ILE A 129 -5.09 -0.73 -15.17
CA ILE A 129 -4.44 -2.01 -14.91
C ILE A 129 -4.72 -3.02 -16.04
N HIS A 130 -3.66 -3.42 -16.72
CA HIS A 130 -3.69 -4.56 -17.64
C HIS A 130 -3.64 -5.86 -16.83
N LEU A 131 -4.67 -6.69 -16.98
CA LEU A 131 -4.82 -7.97 -16.29
C LEU A 131 -4.03 -9.08 -16.99
#